data_AF-A0A1I7HIS8-F1
#
_entry.id   AF-A0A1I7HIS8-F1
#
_cell.length_a   1.000
_cell.length_b   1.000
_cell.length_c   1.000
_cell.angle_alpha   90.00
_cell.angle_beta   90.00
_cell.angle_gamma   90.00
#
_symmetry.space_group_name_H-M   'P 1'
#
loop_
_entity.id
_entity.type
_entity.pdbx_description
1 polymer ?
#
loop_
_entity_poly.entity_id
_entity_poly.type
_entity_poly.pdbx_seq_one_letter_code
_entity_poly.pdbx_strand_id
1 'polypeptide(L)'
;MKRSIKLGVAAIAFLATTLVAQARSIIVAGLVVDSETMQPLSNAKVYDQEGKLLSKTNAKGYYKVTLKDLPDTGELHFTLQFKKATYADFSQKEHWGNLPDGFSSSLYIGMKKDNGNSKAFSELKSTADLSVTGIQNNFKEIQEKQQFYKAVDTAKSGNEQSVLTINNKTYLVSNTSYIALNSPKDQVSINGTKAIPASELNNKLKRKQITGLSQFEKNGRTTYMVYTAME
;
A
#
# COMPACT_ATOMS: atom_id res chain seq x y z
N MET A 1 18.84 -5.21 -88.92
CA MET A 1 18.30 -4.12 -88.09
C MET A 1 18.32 -4.55 -86.63
N LYS A 2 19.11 -3.88 -85.78
CA LYS A 2 19.17 -4.09 -84.33
C LYS A 2 18.98 -2.73 -83.66
N ARG A 3 18.32 -2.73 -82.49
CA ARG A 3 18.18 -1.71 -81.43
C ARG A 3 16.72 -1.30 -81.22
N SER A 4 16.18 -1.13 -80.01
CA SER A 4 16.56 -1.48 -78.63
C SER A 4 15.29 -1.27 -77.79
N ILE A 5 14.89 -2.24 -76.95
CA ILE A 5 13.81 -2.04 -75.97
C ILE A 5 14.44 -1.41 -74.72
N LYS A 6 14.01 -0.21 -74.34
CA LYS A 6 14.38 0.40 -73.05
C LYS A 6 13.44 -0.15 -71.97
N LEU A 7 13.97 -1.01 -71.11
CA LEU A 7 13.31 -1.40 -69.85
C LEU A 7 13.50 -0.26 -68.85
N GLY A 8 12.41 0.43 -68.50
CA GLY A 8 12.39 1.35 -67.36
C GLY A 8 12.26 0.55 -66.06
N VAL A 9 13.27 0.62 -65.20
CA VAL A 9 13.19 0.06 -63.84
C VAL A 9 12.58 1.14 -62.95
N ALA A 10 11.34 0.93 -62.49
CA ALA A 10 10.76 1.74 -61.43
C ALA A 10 11.28 1.20 -60.08
N ALA A 11 12.09 2.01 -59.38
CA ALA A 11 12.48 1.72 -58.01
C ALA A 11 11.34 2.13 -57.07
N ILE A 12 10.68 1.16 -56.45
CA ILE A 12 9.72 1.40 -55.36
C ILE A 12 10.51 1.36 -54.05
N ALA A 13 10.71 2.52 -53.44
CA ALA A 13 11.27 2.62 -52.10
C ALA A 13 10.15 2.39 -51.08
N PHE A 14 10.19 1.27 -50.35
CA PHE A 14 9.39 1.06 -49.15
C PHE A 14 10.04 1.83 -48.00
N LEU A 15 9.45 2.95 -47.59
CA LEU A 15 9.74 3.59 -46.31
C LEU A 15 9.03 2.79 -45.21
N ALA A 16 9.76 1.91 -44.54
CA ALA A 16 9.32 1.30 -43.30
C ALA A 16 9.39 2.36 -42.18
N THR A 17 8.27 3.03 -41.90
CA THR A 17 8.16 3.84 -40.69
C THR A 17 8.05 2.92 -39.49
N THR A 18 9.14 2.72 -38.76
CA THR A 18 9.08 2.14 -37.41
C THR A 18 8.27 3.10 -36.54
N LEU A 19 7.03 2.74 -36.21
CA LEU A 19 6.30 3.35 -35.10
C LEU A 19 7.13 3.10 -33.85
N VAL A 20 7.86 4.12 -33.40
CA VAL A 20 8.45 4.09 -32.06
C VAL A 20 7.25 4.12 -31.11
N ALA A 21 6.98 2.98 -30.45
CA ALA A 21 6.00 2.92 -29.39
C ALA A 21 6.30 4.07 -28.43
N GLN A 22 5.34 4.99 -28.25
CA GLN A 22 5.55 6.15 -27.41
C GLN A 22 5.61 5.66 -25.97
N ALA A 23 6.82 5.57 -25.43
CA ALA A 23 6.99 5.07 -24.08
C ALA A 23 6.29 6.00 -23.10
N ARG A 24 5.54 5.41 -22.18
CA ARG A 24 4.81 6.17 -21.16
C ARG A 24 5.67 6.41 -19.94
N SER A 25 5.25 7.38 -19.17
CA SER A 25 5.86 7.78 -17.91
C SER A 25 4.81 7.82 -16.81
N ILE A 26 5.25 7.56 -15.59
CA ILE A 26 4.44 7.81 -14.38
C ILE A 26 5.24 8.61 -13.38
N ILE A 27 4.52 9.31 -12.51
CA ILE A 27 5.08 10.17 -11.48
C ILE A 27 4.65 9.65 -10.12
N VAL A 28 5.62 9.35 -9.26
CA VAL A 28 5.37 8.95 -7.87
C VAL A 28 6.02 9.97 -6.96
N ALA A 29 5.27 10.50 -6.00
CA ALA A 29 5.79 11.36 -4.95
C ALA A 29 5.34 10.87 -3.59
N GLY A 30 6.03 11.29 -2.53
CA GLY A 30 5.63 10.87 -1.19
C GLY A 30 6.60 11.30 -0.13
N LEU A 31 6.42 10.78 1.07
CA LEU A 31 7.32 10.96 2.19
C LEU A 31 8.02 9.65 2.54
N VAL A 32 9.29 9.76 2.91
CA VAL A 32 9.99 8.72 3.64
C VAL A 32 10.13 9.19 5.08
N VAL A 33 9.68 8.37 6.02
CA VAL A 33 9.68 8.67 7.45
C VAL A 33 10.28 7.52 8.25
N ASP A 34 10.68 7.79 9.48
CA ASP A 34 11.01 6.78 10.47
C ASP A 34 9.72 6.09 10.92
N SER A 35 9.64 4.75 10.79
CA SER A 35 8.41 4.01 11.06
C SER A 35 7.96 4.01 12.53
N GLU A 36 8.83 4.41 13.47
CA GLU A 36 8.51 4.45 14.89
C GLU A 36 8.02 5.82 15.34
N THR A 37 8.74 6.85 14.93
CA THR A 37 8.52 8.24 15.35
C THR A 37 7.65 9.02 14.38
N MET A 38 7.44 8.49 13.17
CA MET A 38 6.77 9.14 12.04
C MET A 38 7.42 10.46 11.62
N GLN A 39 8.67 10.68 12.03
CA GLN A 39 9.43 11.87 11.67
C GLN A 39 10.05 11.72 10.27
N PRO A 40 10.14 12.82 9.49
CA PRO A 40 10.69 12.75 8.14
C PRO A 40 12.17 12.33 8.10
N LEU A 41 12.51 11.50 7.13
CA LEU A 41 13.89 11.10 6.86
C LEU A 41 14.46 11.88 5.69
N SER A 42 15.38 12.78 5.99
CA SER A 42 16.14 13.51 4.97
C SER A 42 17.25 12.66 4.35
N ASN A 43 17.59 12.95 3.09
CA ASN A 43 18.65 12.29 2.32
C ASN A 43 18.51 10.76 2.18
N ALA A 44 17.31 10.21 2.37
CA ALA A 44 17.01 8.84 1.96
C ALA A 44 17.06 8.77 0.43
N LYS A 45 17.70 7.73 -0.10
CA LYS A 45 17.94 7.56 -1.53
C LYS A 45 16.87 6.62 -2.10
N VAL A 46 16.32 6.99 -3.26
CA VAL A 46 15.31 6.20 -3.97
C VAL A 46 15.93 5.70 -5.27
N TYR A 47 15.87 4.40 -5.50
CA TYR A 47 16.41 3.73 -6.67
C TYR A 47 15.33 2.96 -7.43
N ASP A 48 15.54 2.70 -8.71
CA ASP A 48 14.76 1.72 -9.48
C ASP A 48 15.22 0.28 -9.21
N GLN A 49 14.66 -0.68 -9.96
CA GLN A 49 15.00 -2.10 -9.85
C GLN A 49 16.43 -2.40 -10.34
N GLU A 50 16.98 -1.61 -11.26
CA GLU A 50 18.34 -1.72 -11.80
C GLU A 50 19.39 -1.07 -10.87
N GLY A 51 18.96 -0.41 -9.80
CA GLY A 51 19.85 0.24 -8.83
C GLY A 51 20.31 1.64 -9.26
N LYS A 52 19.69 2.24 -10.26
CA LYS A 52 19.93 3.63 -10.66
C LYS A 52 19.24 4.56 -9.66
N LEU A 53 19.97 5.57 -9.20
CA LEU A 53 19.44 6.57 -8.28
C LEU A 53 18.44 7.47 -9.01
N LEU A 54 17.19 7.46 -8.56
CA LEU A 54 16.10 8.28 -9.10
C LEU A 54 15.93 9.60 -8.35
N SER A 55 16.06 9.58 -7.02
CA SER A 55 15.80 10.75 -6.19
C SER A 55 16.47 10.65 -4.81
N LYS A 56 16.48 11.77 -4.10
CA LYS A 56 16.85 11.85 -2.67
C LYS A 56 15.79 12.66 -1.95
N THR A 57 15.44 12.25 -0.73
CA THR A 57 14.47 13.01 0.07
C THR A 57 15.05 14.33 0.56
N ASN A 58 14.22 15.36 0.58
CA ASN A 58 14.59 16.66 1.15
C ASN A 58 14.48 16.67 2.70
N ALA A 59 14.68 17.83 3.33
CA ALA A 59 14.59 18.00 4.78
C ALA A 59 13.23 17.62 5.38
N LYS A 60 12.15 17.66 4.58
CA LYS A 60 10.79 17.27 4.94
C LYS A 60 10.50 15.79 4.63
N GLY A 61 11.51 15.00 4.28
CA GLY A 61 11.36 13.60 3.89
C GLY A 61 10.69 13.40 2.53
N TYR A 62 10.42 14.46 1.79
CA TYR A 62 9.70 14.39 0.52
C TYR A 62 10.61 13.93 -0.62
N TYR A 63 10.10 13.04 -1.46
CA TYR A 63 10.70 12.66 -2.73
C TYR A 63 9.68 12.76 -3.87
N LYS A 64 10.20 12.88 -5.09
CA LYS A 64 9.45 12.73 -6.33
C LYS A 64 10.33 12.02 -7.34
N VAL A 65 9.78 11.02 -8.01
CA VAL A 65 10.42 10.26 -9.09
C VAL A 65 9.52 10.27 -10.32
N THR A 66 10.15 10.27 -11.48
CA THR A 66 9.49 10.03 -12.75
C THR A 66 10.08 8.75 -13.32
N LEU A 67 9.24 7.71 -13.43
CA LEU A 67 9.60 6.50 -14.13
C LEU A 67 9.28 6.71 -15.60
N LYS A 68 10.24 6.41 -16.46
CA LYS A 68 10.18 6.63 -17.91
C LYS A 68 10.36 5.30 -18.62
N ASP A 69 10.21 5.33 -19.94
CA ASP A 69 10.49 4.20 -20.82
C ASP A 69 9.64 2.97 -20.47
N LEU A 70 8.43 3.20 -19.93
CA LEU A 70 7.49 2.15 -19.57
C LEU A 70 6.72 1.68 -20.83
N PRO A 71 6.26 0.41 -20.85
CA PRO A 71 5.45 -0.11 -21.95
C PRO A 71 4.28 0.83 -22.25
N ASP A 72 4.02 1.18 -23.50
CA ASP A 72 3.00 2.16 -23.91
C ASP A 72 1.56 1.78 -23.51
N THR A 73 1.30 0.48 -23.35
CA THR A 73 0.00 -0.09 -23.00
C THR A 73 0.14 -1.26 -22.02
N GLY A 74 -0.97 -1.67 -21.41
CA GLY A 74 -1.04 -2.82 -20.51
C GLY A 74 -0.67 -2.50 -19.07
N GLU A 75 -0.49 -3.54 -18.26
CA GLU A 75 -0.14 -3.42 -16.85
C GLU A 75 1.27 -2.85 -16.64
N LEU A 76 1.51 -2.29 -15.46
CA LEU A 76 2.79 -1.72 -15.06
C LEU A 76 3.37 -2.49 -13.89
N HIS A 77 4.62 -2.91 -14.05
CA HIS A 77 5.43 -3.48 -12.98
C HIS A 77 6.67 -2.62 -12.78
N PHE A 78 6.91 -2.21 -11.55
CA PHE A 78 8.14 -1.50 -11.21
C PHE A 78 8.49 -1.72 -9.73
N THR A 79 9.75 -1.45 -9.39
CA THR A 79 10.24 -1.51 -8.02
C THR A 79 10.87 -0.19 -7.65
N LEU A 80 10.56 0.31 -6.46
CA LEU A 80 11.28 1.42 -5.82
C LEU A 80 12.04 0.88 -4.60
N GLN A 81 13.34 1.10 -4.57
CA GLN A 81 14.19 0.74 -3.43
C GLN A 81 14.57 2.00 -2.64
N PHE A 82 14.36 1.97 -1.34
CA PHE A 82 14.64 3.07 -0.42
C PHE A 82 15.80 2.68 0.49
N LYS A 83 16.85 3.52 0.52
CA LYS A 83 18.04 3.28 1.34
C LYS A 83 18.40 4.50 2.15
N LYS A 84 18.75 4.28 3.42
CA LYS A 84 19.24 5.31 4.33
C LYS A 84 20.16 4.66 5.36
N ALA A 85 21.33 5.25 5.61
CA ALA A 85 22.23 4.76 6.64
C ALA A 85 21.51 4.68 8.00
N THR A 86 21.76 3.59 8.74
CA THR A 86 21.13 3.18 10.01
C THR A 86 19.68 2.70 9.91
N TYR A 87 19.19 2.46 8.70
CA TYR A 87 17.85 1.93 8.44
C TYR A 87 17.96 0.71 7.54
N ALA A 88 17.05 -0.24 7.74
CA ALA A 88 16.94 -1.38 6.87
C ALA A 88 16.50 -0.92 5.48
N ASP A 89 17.10 -1.50 4.45
CA ASP A 89 16.68 -1.28 3.06
C ASP A 89 15.20 -1.69 2.90
N PHE A 90 14.42 -0.86 2.20
CA PHE A 90 13.01 -1.12 1.93
C PHE A 90 12.77 -1.21 0.42
N SER A 91 12.10 -2.26 -0.03
CA SER A 91 11.80 -2.46 -1.45
C SER A 91 10.29 -2.54 -1.65
N GLN A 92 9.73 -1.58 -2.38
CA GLN A 92 8.33 -1.60 -2.78
C GLN A 92 8.21 -2.13 -4.21
N LYS A 93 7.53 -3.26 -4.38
CA LYS A 93 7.19 -3.82 -5.69
C LYS A 93 5.74 -3.47 -6.00
N GLU A 94 5.51 -2.85 -7.15
CA GLU A 94 4.19 -2.39 -7.58
C GLU A 94 3.71 -3.18 -8.80
N HIS A 95 2.42 -3.43 -8.84
CA HIS A 95 1.69 -3.98 -9.98
C HIS A 95 0.44 -3.15 -10.19
N TRP A 96 0.51 -2.23 -11.14
CA TRP A 96 -0.58 -1.30 -11.46
C TRP A 96 -1.25 -1.73 -12.75
N GLY A 97 -2.54 -1.39 -12.89
CA GLY A 97 -3.30 -1.67 -14.10
C GLY A 97 -2.83 -0.84 -15.30
N ASN A 98 -3.63 -0.85 -16.37
CA ASN A 98 -3.34 -0.04 -17.55
C ASN A 98 -3.61 1.45 -17.30
N LEU A 99 -2.54 2.21 -17.03
CA LEU A 99 -2.60 3.62 -16.68
C LEU A 99 -2.12 4.50 -17.85
N PRO A 100 -2.69 5.71 -18.01
CA PRO A 100 -2.29 6.63 -19.07
C PRO A 100 -0.87 7.18 -18.82
N ASP A 101 -0.25 7.70 -19.88
CA ASP A 101 0.98 8.49 -19.75
C ASP A 101 0.77 9.71 -18.85
N GLY A 102 1.79 10.02 -18.04
CA GLY A 102 1.77 11.10 -17.07
C GLY A 102 0.97 10.79 -15.80
N PHE A 103 0.46 9.56 -15.63
CA PHE A 103 -0.28 9.19 -14.42
C PHE A 103 0.53 9.46 -13.16
N SER A 104 -0.13 10.03 -12.15
CA SER A 104 0.47 10.44 -10.90
C SER A 104 -0.18 9.74 -9.71
N SER A 105 0.64 9.37 -8.73
CA SER A 105 0.16 8.83 -7.45
C SER A 105 1.10 9.18 -6.31
N SER A 106 0.64 8.99 -5.07
CA SER A 106 1.46 9.18 -3.89
C SER A 106 1.74 7.87 -3.15
N LEU A 107 2.98 7.67 -2.73
CA LEU A 107 3.44 6.48 -2.02
C LEU A 107 4.29 6.88 -0.81
N TYR A 108 3.80 6.58 0.40
CA TYR A 108 4.45 6.92 1.66
C TYR A 108 5.15 5.70 2.22
N ILE A 109 6.38 5.91 2.73
CA ILE A 109 7.24 4.84 3.20
C ILE A 109 7.65 5.11 4.65
N GLY A 110 7.39 4.16 5.54
CA GLY A 110 7.98 4.11 6.87
C GLY A 110 9.17 3.16 6.86
N MET A 111 10.38 3.69 6.98
CA MET A 111 11.59 2.88 7.08
C MET A 111 11.85 2.47 8.53
N LYS A 112 12.13 1.17 8.72
CA LYS A 112 12.55 0.61 10.00
C LYS A 112 14.02 0.95 10.26
N LYS A 113 14.30 1.54 11.42
CA LYS A 113 15.67 1.70 11.92
C LYS A 113 16.28 0.33 12.25
N ASP A 114 17.56 0.10 11.98
CA ASP A 114 18.17 -1.25 12.11
C ASP A 114 17.96 -1.88 13.49
N ASN A 115 18.06 -1.07 14.55
CA ASN A 115 17.85 -1.47 15.94
C ASN A 115 16.47 -1.06 16.50
N GLY A 116 15.53 -0.69 15.63
CA GLY A 116 14.18 -0.28 16.00
C GLY A 116 13.23 -1.46 16.16
N ASN A 117 12.17 -1.27 16.95
CA ASN A 117 11.15 -2.28 17.20
C ASN A 117 9.93 -2.15 16.28
N SER A 118 9.79 -1.02 15.58
CA SER A 118 8.70 -0.81 14.62
C SER A 118 8.90 -1.65 13.35
N LYS A 119 7.80 -1.98 12.70
CA LYS A 119 7.80 -2.59 11.37
C LYS A 119 7.83 -1.48 10.32
N ALA A 120 8.53 -1.75 9.22
CA ALA A 120 8.43 -0.88 8.05
C ALA A 120 7.02 -0.97 7.44
N PHE A 121 6.59 0.08 6.74
CA PHE A 121 5.30 0.11 6.07
C PHE A 121 5.37 0.86 4.75
N SER A 122 4.40 0.61 3.88
CA SER A 122 4.11 1.43 2.70
C SER A 122 2.60 1.69 2.58
N GLU A 123 2.25 2.87 2.09
CA GLU A 123 0.86 3.28 1.89
C GLU A 123 0.73 4.01 0.54
N LEU A 124 -0.08 3.44 -0.36
CA LEU A 124 -0.44 4.08 -1.63
C LEU A 124 -1.68 4.95 -1.42
N LYS A 125 -1.64 6.18 -1.92
CA LYS A 125 -2.79 7.08 -1.97
C LYS A 125 -2.88 7.76 -3.32
N SER A 126 -4.08 7.73 -3.91
CA SER A 126 -4.37 8.56 -5.08
C SER A 126 -4.48 10.03 -4.65
N THR A 127 -3.73 10.90 -5.33
CA THR A 127 -3.84 12.35 -5.15
C THR A 127 -3.40 13.07 -6.41
N ALA A 128 -4.10 14.13 -6.78
CA ALA A 128 -3.71 14.98 -7.90
C ALA A 128 -2.60 15.97 -7.52
N ASP A 129 -2.49 16.34 -6.25
CA ASP A 129 -1.49 17.31 -5.77
C ASP A 129 -0.24 16.61 -5.24
N LEU A 130 0.74 16.46 -6.13
CA LEU A 130 2.07 15.94 -5.79
C LEU A 130 3.04 17.02 -5.30
N SER A 131 2.58 18.23 -4.97
CA SER A 131 3.43 19.23 -4.31
C SER A 131 3.85 18.75 -2.93
N VAL A 132 4.93 19.34 -2.39
CA VAL A 132 5.36 19.05 -1.02
C VAL A 132 4.22 19.25 -0.02
N THR A 133 3.44 20.33 -0.19
CA THR A 133 2.30 20.63 0.70
C THR A 133 1.17 19.61 0.55
N GLY A 134 0.79 19.25 -0.69
CA GLY A 134 -0.25 18.24 -0.93
C GLY A 134 0.09 16.89 -0.31
N ILE A 135 1.33 16.44 -0.52
CA ILE A 135 1.84 15.20 0.08
C ILE A 135 1.87 15.28 1.62
N GLN A 136 2.28 16.41 2.21
CA GLN A 136 2.28 16.59 3.66
C GLN A 136 0.85 16.58 4.25
N ASN A 137 -0.12 17.20 3.57
CA ASN A 137 -1.50 17.25 4.03
C ASN A 137 -2.13 15.84 4.08
N ASN A 138 -1.84 15.01 3.07
CA ASN A 138 -2.32 13.64 2.99
C ASN A 138 -1.64 12.69 3.99
N PHE A 139 -0.47 13.06 4.51
CA PHE A 139 0.28 12.23 5.45
C PHE A 139 -0.37 12.13 6.83
N LYS A 140 -1.16 13.12 7.24
CA LYS A 140 -1.81 13.13 8.57
C LYS A 140 -2.66 11.89 8.81
N GLU A 141 -3.48 11.49 7.83
CA GLU A 141 -4.30 10.28 7.93
C GLU A 141 -3.46 9.00 8.05
N ILE A 142 -2.30 8.97 7.39
CA ILE A 142 -1.35 7.84 7.51
C ILE A 142 -0.75 7.81 8.90
N GLN A 143 -0.37 8.97 9.46
CA GLN A 143 0.11 9.06 10.84
C GLN A 143 -0.93 8.55 11.84
N GLU A 144 -2.18 8.98 11.71
CA GLU A 144 -3.28 8.54 12.57
C GLU A 144 -3.53 7.03 12.44
N LYS A 145 -3.50 6.49 11.21
CA LYS A 145 -3.61 5.04 10.95
C LYS A 145 -2.50 4.25 11.62
N GLN A 146 -1.24 4.66 11.48
CA GLN A 146 -0.10 3.97 12.07
C GLN A 146 -0.10 4.07 13.61
N GLN A 147 -0.49 5.23 14.17
CA GLN A 147 -0.68 5.37 15.62
C GLN A 147 -1.77 4.44 16.13
N PHE A 148 -2.88 4.30 15.41
CA PHE A 148 -3.93 3.37 15.76
C PHE A 148 -3.45 1.91 15.71
N TYR A 149 -2.67 1.51 14.69
CA TYR A 149 -2.08 0.17 14.63
C TYR A 149 -1.19 -0.13 15.83
N LYS A 150 -0.37 0.83 16.24
CA LYS A 150 0.45 0.72 17.45
C LYS A 150 -0.42 0.58 18.72
N ALA A 151 -1.52 1.31 18.82
CA ALA A 151 -2.45 1.19 19.94
C ALA A 151 -3.12 -0.20 19.97
N VAL A 152 -3.51 -0.74 18.82
CA VAL A 152 -4.04 -2.11 18.68
C VAL A 152 -3.01 -3.14 19.14
N ASP A 153 -1.77 -3.05 18.65
CA ASP A 153 -0.70 -3.99 19.01
C ASP A 153 -0.38 -3.92 20.52
N THR A 154 -0.35 -2.71 21.09
CA THR A 154 -0.17 -2.50 22.52
C THR A 154 -1.30 -3.12 23.33
N ALA A 155 -2.55 -2.91 22.93
CA ALA A 155 -3.72 -3.46 23.61
C ALA A 155 -3.80 -4.99 23.54
N LYS A 156 -3.25 -5.59 22.48
CA LYS A 156 -3.16 -7.05 22.29
C LYS A 156 -2.00 -7.70 23.06
N SER A 157 -0.94 -6.95 23.36
CA SER A 157 0.28 -7.47 23.99
C SER A 157 -0.03 -8.07 25.37
N GLY A 158 0.20 -9.38 25.53
CA GLY A 158 -0.10 -10.11 26.76
C GLY A 158 -1.60 -10.26 27.10
N ASN A 159 -2.49 -9.77 26.22
CA ASN A 159 -3.93 -9.77 26.45
C ASN A 159 -4.63 -10.80 25.54
N GLU A 160 -5.38 -11.72 26.15
CA GLU A 160 -6.13 -12.78 25.47
C GLU A 160 -7.63 -12.47 25.31
N GLN A 161 -8.07 -11.25 25.63
CA GLN A 161 -9.44 -10.83 25.38
C GLN A 161 -9.70 -10.67 23.88
N SER A 162 -10.79 -11.30 23.42
CA SER A 162 -11.33 -11.23 22.05
C SER A 162 -12.05 -9.91 21.74
N VAL A 163 -12.43 -9.15 22.77
CA VAL A 163 -13.08 -7.84 22.67
C VAL A 163 -12.30 -6.84 23.50
N LEU A 164 -11.86 -5.76 22.87
CA LEU A 164 -11.04 -4.73 23.49
C LEU A 164 -11.62 -3.34 23.25
N THR A 165 -11.42 -2.44 24.23
CA THR A 165 -11.66 -1.01 24.04
C THR A 165 -10.34 -0.32 23.70
N ILE A 166 -10.25 0.29 22.53
CA ILE A 166 -9.07 1.01 22.05
C ILE A 166 -9.54 2.41 21.63
N ASN A 167 -8.92 3.47 22.18
CA ASN A 167 -9.29 4.86 21.92
C ASN A 167 -10.81 5.11 22.04
N ASN A 168 -11.42 4.63 23.13
CA ASN A 168 -12.86 4.74 23.44
C ASN A 168 -13.81 4.08 22.44
N LYS A 169 -13.32 3.20 21.56
CA LYS A 169 -14.15 2.36 20.67
C LYS A 169 -13.96 0.89 20.99
N THR A 170 -15.02 0.11 20.85
CA THR A 170 -14.99 -1.34 21.10
C THR A 170 -14.64 -2.07 19.80
N TYR A 171 -13.77 -3.06 19.88
CA TYR A 171 -13.32 -3.85 18.74
C TYR A 171 -13.40 -5.34 19.05
N LEU A 172 -13.84 -6.13 18.07
CA LEU A 172 -13.46 -7.53 17.98
C LEU A 172 -12.01 -7.61 17.53
N VAL A 173 -11.23 -8.48 18.16
CA VAL A 173 -9.81 -8.62 17.86
C VAL A 173 -9.41 -10.08 17.72
N SER A 174 -8.54 -10.35 16.77
CA SER A 174 -7.83 -11.63 16.63
C SER A 174 -6.31 -11.38 16.77
N ASN A 175 -5.49 -12.41 16.54
CA ASN A 175 -4.05 -12.23 16.45
C ASN A 175 -3.62 -11.35 15.26
N THR A 176 -4.36 -11.37 14.16
CA THR A 176 -3.94 -10.77 12.88
C THR A 176 -4.87 -9.65 12.40
N SER A 177 -6.06 -9.50 12.97
CA SER A 177 -7.07 -8.56 12.52
C SER A 177 -7.87 -7.94 13.67
N TYR A 178 -8.72 -6.98 13.33
CA TYR A 178 -9.69 -6.36 14.22
C TYR A 178 -10.90 -5.85 13.40
N ILE A 179 -12.06 -5.73 14.03
CA ILE A 179 -13.28 -5.13 13.46
C ILE A 179 -13.89 -4.20 14.51
N ALA A 180 -14.20 -2.96 14.13
CA ALA A 180 -14.89 -2.03 15.01
C ALA A 180 -16.33 -2.49 15.23
N LEU A 181 -16.79 -2.44 16.47
CA LEU A 181 -18.18 -2.66 16.83
C LEU A 181 -18.89 -1.31 16.97
N ASN A 182 -20.18 -1.29 16.67
CA ASN A 182 -21.05 -0.15 16.91
C ASN A 182 -21.42 -0.06 18.39
N SER A 183 -21.59 -1.22 19.03
CA SER A 183 -21.95 -1.33 20.45
C SER A 183 -21.42 -2.61 21.08
N PRO A 184 -21.14 -2.63 22.40
CA PRO A 184 -20.90 -3.86 23.15
C PRO A 184 -22.08 -4.86 23.10
N LYS A 185 -23.28 -4.40 22.73
CA LYS A 185 -24.48 -5.23 22.58
C LYS A 185 -24.61 -5.87 21.19
N ASP A 186 -23.71 -5.54 20.26
CA ASP A 186 -23.70 -6.12 18.92
C ASP A 186 -23.58 -7.64 19.00
N GLN A 187 -24.33 -8.32 18.15
CA GLN A 187 -24.42 -9.77 18.14
C GLN A 187 -23.27 -10.37 17.32
N VAL A 188 -22.58 -11.33 17.94
CA VAL A 188 -21.42 -12.02 17.37
C VAL A 188 -21.70 -13.52 17.34
N SER A 189 -21.67 -14.13 16.16
CA SER A 189 -21.74 -15.59 16.02
C SER A 189 -20.36 -16.23 16.06
N ILE A 190 -20.24 -17.39 16.71
CA ILE A 190 -19.03 -18.21 16.72
C ILE A 190 -19.24 -19.35 15.72
N ASN A 191 -18.46 -19.43 14.64
CA ASN A 191 -18.60 -20.43 13.57
C ASN A 191 -20.02 -20.52 13.01
N GLY A 192 -20.74 -19.39 12.92
CA GLY A 192 -22.12 -19.37 12.43
C GLY A 192 -23.18 -19.98 13.37
N THR A 193 -22.80 -20.34 14.59
CA THR A 193 -23.74 -20.81 15.63
C THR A 193 -24.54 -19.65 16.24
N LYS A 194 -25.34 -19.93 17.29
CA LYS A 194 -26.16 -18.92 17.97
C LYS A 194 -25.32 -17.70 18.36
N ALA A 195 -25.79 -16.52 17.97
CA ALA A 195 -25.11 -15.27 18.29
C ALA A 195 -25.26 -14.89 19.76
N ILE A 196 -24.22 -14.29 20.32
CA ILE A 196 -24.17 -13.73 21.67
C ILE A 196 -23.77 -12.25 21.62
N PRO A 197 -24.12 -11.44 22.64
CA PRO A 197 -23.61 -10.08 22.74
C PRO A 197 -22.08 -10.06 22.80
N ALA A 198 -21.43 -9.10 22.13
CA ALA A 198 -19.98 -8.95 22.15
C ALA A 198 -19.42 -8.81 23.58
N SER A 199 -20.15 -8.15 24.48
CA SER A 199 -19.80 -8.04 25.90
C SER A 199 -19.60 -9.37 26.63
N GLU A 200 -20.17 -10.47 26.12
CA GLU A 200 -20.07 -11.80 26.72
C GLU A 200 -18.95 -12.65 26.09
N LEU A 201 -18.40 -12.24 24.95
CA LEU A 201 -17.48 -13.06 24.15
C LEU A 201 -16.17 -13.38 24.88
N ASN A 202 -15.64 -12.43 25.66
CA ASN A 202 -14.42 -12.64 26.45
C ASN A 202 -14.52 -13.77 27.48
N ASN A 203 -15.73 -14.15 27.91
CA ASN A 203 -15.95 -15.26 28.84
C ASN A 203 -16.06 -16.62 28.12
N LYS A 204 -16.13 -16.62 26.79
CA LYS A 204 -16.35 -17.81 25.96
C LYS A 204 -15.15 -18.14 25.09
N LEU A 205 -14.42 -17.13 24.64
CA LEU A 205 -13.42 -17.27 23.60
C LEU A 205 -12.20 -16.40 23.87
N LYS A 206 -11.02 -17.02 23.90
CA LYS A 206 -9.75 -16.30 23.94
C LYS A 206 -9.37 -15.82 22.54
N ARG A 207 -8.73 -14.67 22.47
CA ARG A 207 -8.25 -14.04 21.23
C ARG A 207 -7.44 -15.00 20.36
N LYS A 208 -6.53 -15.79 20.96
CA LYS A 208 -5.71 -16.76 20.22
C LYS A 208 -6.49 -17.89 19.56
N GLN A 209 -7.73 -18.14 19.97
CA GLN A 209 -8.59 -19.18 19.38
C GLN A 209 -9.29 -18.68 18.10
N ILE A 210 -9.24 -17.36 17.82
CA ILE A 210 -9.89 -16.75 16.66
C ILE A 210 -8.94 -16.80 15.46
N THR A 211 -9.36 -17.49 14.41
CA THR A 211 -8.63 -17.63 13.14
C THR A 211 -9.10 -16.64 12.09
N GLY A 212 -10.31 -16.11 12.22
CA GLY A 212 -10.88 -15.15 11.28
C GLY A 212 -11.96 -14.28 11.90
N LEU A 213 -12.15 -13.11 11.32
CA LEU A 213 -13.23 -12.17 11.66
C LEU A 213 -13.98 -11.81 10.37
N SER A 214 -15.28 -11.62 10.45
CA SER A 214 -16.07 -11.10 9.33
C SER A 214 -17.17 -10.16 9.82
N GLN A 215 -17.46 -9.17 8.97
CA GLN A 215 -18.55 -8.23 9.10
C GLN A 215 -19.34 -8.25 7.80
N PHE A 216 -20.66 -8.39 7.91
CA PHE A 216 -21.56 -8.39 6.76
C PHE A 216 -22.94 -7.87 7.16
N GLU A 217 -23.68 -7.37 6.18
CA GLU A 217 -25.05 -6.92 6.38
C GLU A 217 -26.02 -8.09 6.20
N LYS A 218 -26.94 -8.28 7.15
CA LYS A 218 -28.03 -9.26 7.05
C LYS A 218 -29.32 -8.61 7.50
N ASN A 219 -30.31 -8.54 6.60
CA ASN A 219 -31.60 -7.89 6.84
C ASN A 219 -31.46 -6.42 7.30
N GLY A 220 -30.52 -5.67 6.72
CA GLY A 220 -30.25 -4.27 7.07
C GLY A 220 -29.61 -4.08 8.45
N ARG A 221 -29.00 -5.11 9.01
CA ARG A 221 -28.26 -5.06 10.27
C ARG A 221 -26.86 -5.61 10.08
N THR A 222 -25.89 -4.85 10.58
CA THR A 222 -24.50 -5.29 10.67
C THR A 222 -24.43 -6.53 11.57
N THR A 223 -23.87 -7.60 11.03
CA THR A 223 -23.64 -8.86 11.72
C THR A 223 -22.14 -9.11 11.79
N TYR A 224 -21.70 -9.66 12.92
CA TYR A 224 -20.32 -10.01 13.15
C TYR A 224 -20.18 -11.51 13.35
N MET A 225 -19.09 -12.07 12.83
CA MET A 225 -18.78 -13.48 13.00
C MET A 225 -17.31 -13.66 13.34
N VAL A 226 -17.05 -14.55 14.28
CA VAL A 226 -15.73 -15.06 14.61
C VAL A 226 -15.62 -16.50 14.15
N TYR A 227 -14.48 -16.83 13.56
CA TYR A 227 -14.12 -18.19 13.18
C TYR A 227 -13.07 -18.71 14.15
N THR A 228 -13.20 -19.96 14.55
CA THR A 228 -12.19 -20.68 15.33
C THR A 228 -11.68 -21.85 14.48
N ALA A 229 -10.54 -22.44 14.87
CA ALA A 229 -10.23 -23.78 14.38
C ALA A 229 -11.39 -24.72 14.77
N MET A 230 -11.87 -25.53 13.83
CA MET A 230 -12.80 -26.61 14.16
C MET A 230 -12.03 -27.66 14.97
N GLU A 231 -12.60 -28.09 16.09
CA GLU A 231 -12.16 -29.31 16.78
C GLU A 231 -12.62 -30.55 15.99
#